data_AF-A0A1M5MBX1-F1
#
_entry.id   AF-A0A1M5MBX1-F1
#
_cell.length_a   1.000
_cell.length_b   1.000
_cell.length_c   1.000
_cell.angle_alpha   90.00
_cell.angle_beta   90.00
_cell.angle_gamma   90.00
#
_symmetry.space_group_name_H-M   'P 1'
#
loop_
_entity.id
_entity.type
_entity.pdbx_description
1 polymer ?
#
loop_
_entity_poly.entity_id
_entity_poly.type
_entity_poly.pdbx_seq_one_letter_code
_entity_poly.pdbx_strand_id
1 'polypeptide(L)'
;MDLSKYNLKRNFNSTKEPEGVIKKSKNELIFVVQKHAASHLHYDFRIEMDGVLKSWAIPKGPSMHSEEKRLAIMVEDHPYAYKDFEGTIPEGNYGAGNVIVWDKGTYALSNQRNGTTVENQYKEDIRNGKLDFILDGKKLKGEFALVRLHVNQKNAWLLIKKDDEYATDSDVLLKDKSVLSDMTLDELE
;
A
#
# COMPACT_ATOMS: atom_id res chain seq x y z
N MET A 1 -16.55 3.22 0.87
CA MET A 1 -15.40 2.39 1.30
C MET A 1 -15.88 1.59 2.48
N ASP A 2 -15.42 0.35 2.64
CA ASP A 2 -16.08 -0.59 3.54
C ASP A 2 -15.07 -1.56 4.16
N LEU A 3 -15.01 -1.59 5.50
CA LEU A 3 -14.17 -2.50 6.28
C LEU A 3 -14.91 -3.81 6.62
N SER A 4 -16.17 -3.98 6.21
CA SER A 4 -16.95 -5.19 6.50
C SER A 4 -16.26 -6.44 5.96
N LYS A 5 -15.72 -6.39 4.74
CA LYS A 5 -14.97 -7.52 4.17
C LYS A 5 -13.68 -7.83 4.93
N TYR A 6 -12.99 -6.80 5.43
CA TYR A 6 -11.79 -6.98 6.26
C TYR A 6 -12.17 -7.67 7.58
N ASN A 7 -13.16 -7.13 8.29
CA ASN A 7 -13.62 -7.68 9.57
C ASN A 7 -14.12 -9.12 9.44
N LEU A 8 -14.83 -9.46 8.35
CA LEU A 8 -15.33 -10.82 8.11
C LEU A 8 -14.20 -11.83 7.86
N LYS A 9 -13.05 -11.39 7.37
CA LYS A 9 -11.91 -12.26 7.05
C LYS A 9 -10.89 -12.39 8.19
N ARG A 10 -11.10 -11.74 9.34
CA ARG A 10 -10.14 -11.73 10.45
C ARG A 10 -10.76 -12.30 11.71
N ASN A 11 -9.93 -13.01 12.46
CA ASN A 11 -10.27 -13.49 13.79
C ASN A 11 -9.40 -12.76 14.81
N PHE A 12 -9.90 -11.64 15.34
CA PHE A 12 -9.16 -10.76 16.27
C PHE A 12 -8.81 -11.42 17.62
N ASN A 13 -9.39 -12.59 17.93
CA ASN A 13 -8.98 -13.39 19.08
C ASN A 13 -7.69 -14.19 18.82
N SER A 14 -7.29 -14.36 17.55
CA SER A 14 -6.13 -15.15 17.15
C SER A 14 -5.06 -14.36 16.39
N THR A 15 -5.25 -13.06 16.17
CA THR A 15 -4.25 -12.20 15.51
C THR A 15 -4.07 -10.90 16.31
N LYS A 16 -2.87 -10.31 16.23
CA LYS A 16 -2.59 -8.97 16.79
C LYS A 16 -2.97 -7.84 15.81
N GLU A 17 -3.56 -8.19 14.66
CA GLU A 17 -4.04 -7.21 13.70
C GLU A 17 -5.15 -6.32 14.31
N PRO A 18 -5.17 -5.02 13.99
CA PRO A 18 -6.15 -4.09 14.53
C PRO A 18 -7.56 -4.35 13.97
N GLU A 19 -8.57 -4.07 14.79
CA GLU A 19 -9.97 -4.11 14.37
C GLU A 19 -10.28 -3.09 13.28
N GLY A 20 -11.22 -3.43 12.40
CA GLY A 20 -11.64 -2.61 11.27
C GLY A 20 -12.47 -1.40 11.69
N VAL A 21 -11.80 -0.35 12.16
CA VAL A 21 -12.42 0.95 12.49
C VAL A 21 -11.97 2.03 11.49
N ILE A 22 -12.93 2.83 11.01
CA ILE A 22 -12.66 3.99 10.15
C ILE A 22 -12.06 5.10 11.00
N LYS A 23 -10.89 5.62 10.59
CA LYS A 23 -10.23 6.76 11.25
C LYS A 23 -9.47 7.57 10.21
N LYS A 24 -9.69 8.89 10.20
CA LYS A 24 -8.96 9.81 9.31
C LYS A 24 -7.73 10.38 10.02
N SER A 25 -6.66 10.61 9.27
CA SER A 25 -5.59 11.50 9.68
C SER A 25 -6.15 12.93 9.79
N LYS A 26 -5.50 13.74 10.62
CA LYS A 26 -5.95 15.11 10.89
C LYS A 26 -5.39 16.12 9.88
N ASN A 27 -4.26 15.82 9.25
CA ASN A 27 -3.46 16.82 8.52
C ASN A 27 -2.99 16.35 7.13
N GLU A 28 -2.31 15.20 7.04
CA GLU A 28 -1.64 14.75 5.82
C GLU A 28 -2.05 13.31 5.48
N LEU A 29 -2.28 13.03 4.19
CA LEU A 29 -2.59 11.69 3.74
C LEU A 29 -1.33 10.83 3.77
N ILE A 30 -1.44 9.64 4.35
CA ILE A 30 -0.30 8.74 4.51
C ILE A 30 -0.33 7.59 3.52
N PHE A 31 0.86 7.11 3.17
CA PHE A 31 1.02 5.81 2.52
C PHE A 31 1.89 4.90 3.38
N VAL A 32 1.72 3.61 3.15
CA VAL A 32 2.51 2.57 3.79
C VAL A 32 2.77 1.46 2.78
N VAL A 33 3.97 0.88 2.85
CA VAL A 33 4.32 -0.34 2.13
C VAL A 33 4.74 -1.36 3.17
N GLN A 34 4.03 -2.47 3.24
CA GLN A 34 4.37 -3.58 4.11
C GLN A 34 5.02 -4.69 3.30
N LYS A 35 6.16 -5.20 3.75
CA LYS A 35 6.77 -6.42 3.18
C LYS A 35 6.18 -7.60 3.94
N HIS A 36 5.63 -8.57 3.21
CA HIS A 36 4.80 -9.62 3.77
C HIS A 36 5.29 -10.99 3.27
N ALA A 37 5.87 -11.78 4.18
CA ALA A 37 6.23 -13.17 3.95
C ALA A 37 5.05 -14.08 4.27
N ALA A 38 4.05 -14.07 3.40
CA ALA A 38 2.94 -15.03 3.43
C ALA A 38 3.33 -16.33 2.69
N SER A 39 2.36 -17.02 2.09
CA SER A 39 2.64 -18.16 1.19
C SER A 39 3.62 -17.82 0.08
N HIS A 40 3.61 -16.57 -0.38
CA HIS A 40 4.61 -15.97 -1.25
C HIS A 40 5.00 -14.61 -0.71
N LEU A 41 6.28 -14.27 -0.80
CA LEU A 41 6.75 -12.93 -0.51
C LEU A 41 6.08 -11.94 -1.47
N HIS A 42 5.49 -10.89 -0.91
CA HIS A 42 4.93 -9.77 -1.65
C HIS A 42 5.00 -8.49 -0.83
N TYR A 43 4.62 -7.37 -1.45
CA TYR A 43 4.56 -6.07 -0.80
C TYR A 43 3.14 -5.53 -0.87
N ASP A 44 2.54 -5.21 0.27
CA ASP A 44 1.25 -4.56 0.35
C ASP A 44 1.45 -3.04 0.31
N PHE A 45 1.14 -2.42 -0.82
CA PHE A 45 1.11 -0.97 -0.98
C PHE A 45 -0.26 -0.44 -0.57
N ARG A 46 -0.29 0.54 0.33
CA ARG A 46 -1.53 1.13 0.82
C ARG A 46 -1.45 2.64 0.91
N ILE A 47 -2.56 3.29 0.59
CA ILE A 47 -2.75 4.74 0.70
C ILE A 47 -4.01 5.03 1.51
N GLU A 48 -3.91 5.99 2.41
CA GLU A 48 -5.03 6.43 3.22
C GLU A 48 -6.08 7.16 2.39
N MET A 49 -7.33 6.74 2.52
CA MET A 49 -8.43 7.28 1.75
C MET A 49 -9.73 7.16 2.55
N ASP A 50 -10.44 8.27 2.78
CA ASP A 50 -11.75 8.28 3.48
C ASP A 50 -11.74 7.52 4.82
N GLY A 51 -10.60 7.54 5.52
CA GLY A 51 -10.41 6.90 6.82
C GLY A 51 -10.13 5.39 6.80
N VAL A 52 -9.84 4.83 5.61
CA VAL A 52 -9.35 3.46 5.42
C VAL A 52 -8.06 3.46 4.62
N LEU A 53 -7.38 2.31 4.54
CA LEU A 53 -6.21 2.11 3.70
C LEU A 53 -6.62 1.33 2.44
N LYS A 54 -6.66 2.02 1.31
CA LYS A 54 -6.83 1.41 -0.01
C LYS A 54 -5.57 0.65 -0.35
N SER A 55 -5.71 -0.64 -0.68
CA SER A 55 -4.58 -1.58 -0.64
C SER A 55 -4.42 -2.35 -1.95
N TRP A 56 -3.16 -2.58 -2.32
CA TRP A 56 -2.75 -3.42 -3.44
C TRP A 56 -1.60 -4.33 -3.04
N ALA A 57 -1.71 -5.62 -3.36
CA ALA A 57 -0.59 -6.55 -3.26
C ALA A 57 0.28 -6.45 -4.51
N ILE A 58 1.59 -6.27 -4.33
CA ILE A 58 2.60 -6.12 -5.38
C ILE A 58 3.58 -7.30 -5.27
N PRO A 59 3.39 -8.38 -6.06
CA PRO A 59 4.16 -9.62 -5.89
C PRO A 59 5.68 -9.43 -6.02
N LYS A 60 6.11 -8.55 -6.94
CA LYS A 60 7.54 -8.27 -7.18
C LYS A 60 8.05 -7.01 -6.45
N GLY A 61 7.26 -6.45 -5.55
CA GLY A 61 7.56 -5.17 -4.89
C GLY A 61 7.51 -3.95 -5.82
N PRO A 62 7.55 -2.74 -5.24
CA PRO A 62 7.68 -1.50 -6.01
C PRO A 62 9.02 -1.42 -6.77
N SER A 63 9.12 -0.48 -7.71
CA SER A 63 10.36 -0.17 -8.41
C SER A 63 10.57 1.33 -8.47
N MET A 64 11.83 1.77 -8.43
CA MET A 64 12.23 3.15 -8.70
C MET A 64 12.71 3.36 -10.15
N HIS A 65 12.72 2.31 -10.95
CA HIS A 65 12.99 2.38 -12.39
C HIS A 65 11.72 2.80 -13.14
N SER A 66 11.79 3.87 -13.94
CA SER A 66 10.64 4.41 -14.67
C SER A 66 10.15 3.51 -15.81
N GLU A 67 11.01 2.65 -16.34
CA GLU A 67 10.67 1.69 -17.40
C GLU A 67 10.00 0.41 -16.87
N GLU A 68 10.12 0.13 -15.57
CA GLU A 68 9.55 -1.06 -14.96
C GLU A 68 8.09 -0.85 -14.55
N LYS A 69 7.22 -1.77 -14.99
CA LYS A 69 5.81 -1.81 -14.62
C LYS A 69 5.57 -2.96 -13.66
N ARG A 70 5.14 -2.66 -12.43
CA ARG A 70 4.88 -3.66 -11.38
C ARG A 70 3.39 -3.99 -11.33
N LEU A 71 3.05 -5.29 -11.40
CA LEU A 71 1.67 -5.73 -11.18
C LEU A 71 1.24 -5.40 -9.74
N ALA A 72 0.12 -4.72 -9.60
CA ALA A 72 -0.49 -4.34 -8.33
C ALA A 72 -1.94 -4.87 -8.30
N ILE A 73 -2.22 -5.84 -7.44
CA ILE A 73 -3.52 -6.49 -7.35
C ILE A 73 -4.30 -5.80 -6.22
N MET A 74 -5.39 -5.14 -6.55
CA MET A 74 -6.25 -4.48 -5.55
C MET A 74 -6.89 -5.53 -4.63
N VAL A 75 -6.74 -5.33 -3.32
CA VAL A 75 -7.26 -6.19 -2.25
C VAL A 75 -8.24 -5.41 -1.36
N GLU A 76 -8.71 -6.00 -0.26
CA GLU A 76 -9.64 -5.34 0.66
C GLU A 76 -9.07 -4.06 1.29
N ASP A 77 -9.99 -3.16 1.66
CA ASP A 77 -9.65 -1.98 2.46
C ASP A 77 -9.17 -2.43 3.84
N HIS A 78 -8.11 -1.81 4.35
CA HIS A 78 -7.60 -2.10 5.69
C HIS A 78 -7.92 -0.93 6.65
N PRO A 79 -8.05 -1.16 7.97
CA PRO A 79 -8.23 -0.07 8.91
C PRO A 79 -7.03 0.87 8.90
N TYR A 80 -7.27 2.15 9.17
CA TYR A 80 -6.20 3.14 9.27
C TYR A 80 -5.11 2.75 10.28
N ALA A 81 -5.48 2.09 11.38
CA ALA A 81 -4.53 1.61 12.39
C ALA A 81 -3.53 0.57 11.85
N TYR A 82 -3.85 -0.11 10.74
CA TYR A 82 -2.99 -1.13 10.14
C TYR A 82 -1.68 -0.56 9.58
N LYS A 83 -1.59 0.76 9.41
CA LYS A 83 -0.40 1.45 8.90
C LYS A 83 0.85 1.28 9.77
N ASP A 84 0.68 0.90 11.02
CA ASP A 84 1.75 0.71 12.00
C ASP A 84 1.94 -0.77 12.39
N PHE A 85 1.22 -1.69 11.75
CA PHE A 85 1.26 -3.11 12.12
C PHE A 85 2.56 -3.77 11.62
N GLU A 86 3.29 -4.34 12.57
CA GLU A 86 4.42 -5.26 12.37
C GLU A 86 4.24 -6.49 13.28
N GLY A 87 4.63 -7.66 12.77
CA GLY A 87 4.60 -8.92 13.50
C GLY A 87 4.14 -10.10 12.65
N THR A 88 3.89 -11.21 13.33
CA THR A 88 3.47 -12.48 12.72
C THR A 88 1.96 -12.64 12.76
N ILE A 89 1.34 -12.85 11.60
CA ILE A 89 -0.04 -13.30 11.47
C ILE A 89 -0.04 -14.83 11.59
N PRO A 90 -0.71 -15.42 12.61
CA PRO A 90 -0.59 -16.86 12.85
C PRO A 90 -1.19 -17.72 11.74
N GLU A 91 -0.65 -18.92 11.57
CA GLU A 91 -1.16 -19.90 10.59
C GLU A 91 -2.66 -20.16 10.77
N GLY A 92 -3.33 -20.45 9.65
CA GLY A 92 -4.79 -20.61 9.60
C GLY A 92 -5.57 -19.29 9.53
N ASN A 93 -4.92 -18.14 9.76
CA ASN A 93 -5.51 -16.83 9.50
C ASN A 93 -5.28 -16.41 8.05
N TYR A 94 -6.17 -15.56 7.52
CA TYR A 94 -5.99 -14.99 6.20
C TYR A 94 -4.78 -14.04 6.20
N GLY A 95 -3.81 -14.31 5.33
CA GLY A 95 -2.55 -13.56 5.30
C GLY A 95 -1.55 -14.01 6.37
N ALA A 96 -1.60 -15.28 6.79
CA ALA A 96 -0.57 -15.84 7.69
C ALA A 96 0.84 -15.60 7.15
N GLY A 97 1.75 -15.18 8.03
CA GLY A 97 3.10 -14.78 7.66
C GLY A 97 3.66 -13.62 8.49
N ASN A 98 4.95 -13.34 8.31
CA ASN A 98 5.61 -12.19 8.94
C ASN A 98 5.36 -10.92 8.11
N VAL A 99 5.09 -9.82 8.81
CA VAL A 99 4.81 -8.50 8.21
C VAL A 99 5.70 -7.45 8.88
N ILE A 100 6.42 -6.68 8.06
CA ILE A 100 7.11 -5.46 8.48
C ILE A 100 6.58 -4.25 7.69
N VAL A 101 6.67 -3.06 8.28
CA VAL A 101 6.47 -1.79 7.60
C VAL A 101 7.77 -1.44 6.86
N TRP A 102 7.83 -1.81 5.59
CA TRP A 102 9.01 -1.63 4.72
C TRP A 102 9.22 -0.18 4.29
N ASP A 103 8.16 0.59 4.05
CA ASP A 103 8.25 2.02 3.84
C ASP A 103 6.99 2.73 4.33
N LYS A 104 7.13 4.02 4.64
CA LYS A 104 6.04 4.84 5.14
C LYS A 104 6.35 6.31 4.94
N GLY A 105 5.32 7.08 4.63
CA GLY A 105 5.45 8.52 4.45
C GLY A 105 4.10 9.16 4.17
N THR A 106 4.17 10.34 3.57
CA THR A 106 2.99 11.07 3.09
C THR A 106 2.85 10.94 1.58
N TYR A 107 1.66 11.22 1.08
CA TYR A 107 1.44 11.32 -0.34
C TYR A 107 0.49 12.45 -0.69
N ALA A 108 0.59 12.92 -1.93
CA ALA A 108 -0.32 13.90 -2.51
C ALA A 108 -0.76 13.44 -3.91
N LEU A 109 -1.94 13.86 -4.37
CA LEU A 109 -2.33 13.65 -5.77
C LEU A 109 -1.54 14.62 -6.65
N SER A 110 -0.91 14.11 -7.73
CA SER A 110 -0.09 14.97 -8.59
C SER A 110 -0.92 15.91 -9.48
N ASN A 111 -2.19 15.58 -9.68
CA ASN A 111 -3.12 16.27 -10.58
C ASN A 111 -4.35 16.85 -9.86
N GLN A 112 -4.19 17.30 -8.60
CA GLN A 112 -5.31 17.84 -7.83
C GLN A 112 -6.00 18.99 -8.58
N ARG A 113 -7.31 18.83 -8.85
CA ARG A 113 -8.09 19.81 -9.61
C ARG A 113 -8.68 20.88 -8.68
N ASN A 114 -8.58 22.13 -9.09
CA ASN A 114 -9.23 23.24 -8.40
C ASN A 114 -10.75 23.02 -8.29
N GLY A 115 -11.30 23.28 -7.11
CA GLY A 115 -12.75 23.17 -6.85
C GLY A 115 -13.27 21.75 -6.57
N THR A 116 -12.39 20.73 -6.50
CA THR A 116 -12.76 19.36 -6.10
C THR A 116 -12.02 18.96 -4.83
N THR A 117 -12.69 18.30 -3.89
CA THR A 117 -12.01 17.75 -2.70
C THR A 117 -11.11 16.58 -3.10
N VAL A 118 -10.04 16.34 -2.36
CA VAL A 118 -9.12 15.23 -2.62
C VAL A 118 -9.86 13.90 -2.65
N GLU A 119 -10.85 13.71 -1.78
CA GLU A 119 -11.65 12.48 -1.74
C GLU A 119 -12.52 12.29 -2.98
N ASN A 120 -13.12 13.36 -3.50
CA ASN A 120 -13.96 13.26 -4.70
C ASN A 120 -13.11 12.95 -5.93
N GLN A 121 -11.98 13.65 -6.07
CA GLN A 121 -11.02 13.43 -7.16
C GLN A 121 -10.52 11.97 -7.14
N TYR A 122 -10.11 11.47 -5.99
CA TYR A 122 -9.67 10.09 -5.84
C TYR A 122 -10.77 9.07 -6.22
N LYS A 123 -12.02 9.30 -5.78
CA LYS A 123 -13.14 8.39 -6.09
C LYS A 123 -13.37 8.30 -7.59
N GLU A 124 -13.22 9.41 -8.31
CA GLU A 124 -13.24 9.44 -9.77
C GLU A 124 -12.05 8.69 -10.36
N ASP A 125 -10.84 8.95 -9.89
CA ASP A 125 -9.60 8.36 -10.40
C ASP A 125 -9.57 6.83 -10.27
N ILE A 126 -10.01 6.29 -9.11
CA ILE A 126 -10.19 4.84 -8.95
C ILE A 126 -11.27 4.28 -9.88
N ARG A 127 -12.38 5.00 -10.06
CA ARG A 127 -13.45 4.58 -10.97
C ARG A 127 -12.95 4.55 -12.41
N ASN A 128 -12.22 5.58 -12.82
CA ASN A 128 -11.64 5.74 -14.14
C ASN A 128 -10.47 4.78 -14.38
N GLY A 129 -9.86 4.25 -13.32
CA GLY A 129 -8.79 3.28 -13.42
C GLY A 129 -7.41 3.91 -13.57
N LYS A 130 -7.22 5.17 -13.15
CA LYS A 130 -5.92 5.84 -13.17
C LYS A 130 -5.81 6.75 -11.97
N LEU A 131 -4.75 6.59 -11.19
CA LEU A 131 -4.40 7.44 -10.05
C LEU A 131 -2.95 7.87 -10.19
N ASP A 132 -2.68 9.17 -10.27
CA ASP A 132 -1.33 9.73 -10.28
C ASP A 132 -1.07 10.42 -8.92
N PHE A 133 0.07 10.14 -8.30
CA PHE A 133 0.38 10.58 -6.94
C PHE A 133 1.88 10.73 -6.73
N ILE A 134 2.24 11.60 -5.79
CA ILE A 134 3.62 11.86 -5.37
C ILE A 134 3.79 11.23 -3.98
N LEU A 135 4.80 10.38 -3.83
CA LEU A 135 5.19 9.78 -2.56
C LEU A 135 6.34 10.57 -1.95
N ASP A 136 6.26 10.81 -0.64
CA ASP A 136 7.39 11.27 0.18
C ASP A 136 7.61 10.30 1.34
N GLY A 137 8.26 9.18 1.04
CA GLY A 137 8.65 8.17 2.02
C GLY A 137 10.15 8.15 2.31
N LYS A 138 10.58 7.15 3.08
CA LYS A 138 12.01 6.94 3.33
C LYS A 138 12.68 6.21 2.17
N LYS A 139 11.95 5.35 1.46
CA LYS A 139 12.48 4.54 0.35
C LYS A 139 11.90 4.94 -1.00
N LEU A 140 10.59 5.08 -1.08
CA LEU A 140 9.87 5.52 -2.28
C LEU A 140 9.68 7.03 -2.25
N LYS A 141 10.12 7.69 -3.31
CA LYS A 141 10.01 9.14 -3.49
C LYS A 141 9.64 9.50 -4.92
N GLY A 142 9.02 10.66 -5.08
CA GLY A 142 8.64 11.19 -6.38
C GLY A 142 7.29 10.68 -6.87
N GLU A 143 7.03 10.90 -8.16
CA GLU A 143 5.76 10.64 -8.80
C GLU A 143 5.63 9.18 -9.26
N PHE A 144 4.43 8.64 -9.02
CA PHE A 144 4.00 7.30 -9.39
C PHE A 144 2.60 7.36 -10.01
N ALA A 145 2.25 6.30 -10.72
CA ALA A 145 0.88 6.06 -11.18
C ALA A 145 0.43 4.63 -10.90
N LEU A 146 -0.84 4.49 -10.53
CA LEU A 146 -1.58 3.24 -10.58
C LEU A 146 -2.53 3.26 -11.77
N VAL A 147 -2.39 2.30 -12.68
CA VAL A 147 -3.23 2.18 -13.88
C VAL A 147 -3.91 0.83 -13.93
N ARG A 148 -5.24 0.79 -13.96
CA ARG A 148 -6.03 -0.45 -14.04
C ARG A 148 -5.89 -1.07 -15.42
N LEU A 149 -5.64 -2.37 -15.45
CA LEU A 149 -5.61 -3.14 -16.68
C LEU A 149 -7.03 -3.43 -17.18
N HIS A 150 -7.25 -3.28 -18.48
CA HIS A 150 -8.50 -3.67 -19.15
C HIS A 150 -8.48 -5.16 -19.53
N VAL A 151 -8.22 -6.03 -18.55
CA VAL A 151 -8.24 -7.50 -18.68
C VAL A 151 -9.45 -8.07 -17.92
N ASN A 152 -9.73 -9.37 -18.08
CA ASN A 152 -10.86 -10.06 -17.43
C ASN A 152 -10.86 -9.98 -15.88
N GLN A 153 -9.79 -9.48 -15.26
CA GLN A 153 -9.67 -9.26 -13.82
C GLN A 153 -9.78 -7.76 -13.49
N LYS A 154 -10.92 -7.34 -12.93
CA LYS A 154 -11.21 -5.94 -12.59
C LYS A 154 -10.31 -5.35 -11.49
N ASN A 155 -9.57 -6.19 -10.78
CA ASN A 155 -8.69 -5.80 -9.67
C ASN A 155 -7.20 -5.75 -10.06
N ALA A 156 -6.83 -6.00 -11.32
CA ALA A 156 -5.45 -5.93 -11.76
C ALA A 156 -5.06 -4.49 -12.16
N TRP A 157 -3.99 -3.97 -11.55
CA TRP A 157 -3.42 -2.65 -11.81
C TRP A 157 -1.92 -2.77 -12.10
N LEU A 158 -1.33 -1.71 -12.62
CA LEU A 158 0.10 -1.51 -12.73
C LEU A 158 0.51 -0.33 -11.86
N LEU A 159 1.47 -0.55 -10.96
CA LEU A 159 2.24 0.51 -10.32
C LEU A 159 3.42 0.87 -11.23
N ILE A 160 3.56 2.15 -11.54
CA ILE A 160 4.55 2.67 -12.49
C ILE A 160 5.22 3.87 -11.84
N LYS A 161 6.55 3.86 -11.76
CA LYS A 161 7.34 5.03 -11.40
C LYS A 161 7.40 6.00 -12.58
N LYS A 162 7.21 7.30 -12.36
CA LYS A 162 7.42 8.31 -13.40
C LYS A 162 8.90 8.65 -13.54
N ASP A 163 9.28 9.10 -14.72
CA ASP A 163 10.62 9.62 -14.96
C ASP A 163 10.73 11.04 -14.36
N ASP A 164 11.31 11.12 -13.16
CA ASP A 164 11.53 12.35 -12.40
C ASP A 164 12.89 12.31 -11.70
N GLU A 165 13.21 13.32 -10.90
CA GLU A 165 14.51 13.44 -10.21
C GLU A 165 14.84 12.30 -9.23
N TYR A 166 13.84 11.52 -8.81
CA TYR A 166 14.01 10.38 -7.90
C TYR A 166 14.06 9.03 -8.64
N ALA A 167 13.78 8.99 -9.95
CA ALA A 167 13.91 7.77 -10.74
C ALA A 167 15.37 7.29 -10.75
N THR A 168 15.59 6.00 -10.52
CA THR A 168 16.93 5.43 -10.43
C THR A 168 16.95 3.98 -10.87
N ASP A 169 18.11 3.56 -11.40
CA ASP A 169 18.36 2.18 -11.74
C ASP A 169 18.78 1.27 -10.57
N SER A 170 18.71 1.80 -9.35
CA SER A 170 19.05 1.04 -8.15
C SER A 170 17.86 0.19 -7.68
N ASP A 171 18.10 -1.09 -7.39
CA ASP A 171 17.07 -1.94 -6.77
C ASP A 171 16.78 -1.48 -5.34
N VAL A 172 15.64 -0.78 -5.19
CA VAL A 172 15.18 -0.27 -3.89
C VAL A 172 14.86 -1.39 -2.90
N LEU A 173 14.55 -2.60 -3.38
CA LEU A 173 14.15 -3.74 -2.54
C LEU A 173 15.32 -4.30 -1.72
N LEU A 174 16.57 -3.97 -2.09
CA LEU A 174 17.77 -4.26 -1.29
C LEU A 174 17.74 -3.57 0.08
N LYS A 175 16.96 -2.50 0.25
CA LYS A 175 16.68 -1.89 1.55
C LYS A 175 15.63 -2.74 2.26
N ASP A 176 16.02 -3.86 2.84
CA ASP A 176 15.10 -4.92 3.29
C ASP A 176 14.51 -4.75 4.70
N LYS A 177 15.06 -3.83 5.51
CA LYS A 177 14.64 -3.55 6.89
C LYS A 177 13.36 -2.71 7.03
N SER A 178 12.69 -2.86 8.16
CA SER A 178 11.59 -2.00 8.60
C SER A 178 12.02 -0.54 8.74
N VAL A 179 11.12 0.38 8.40
CA VAL A 179 11.31 1.81 8.70
C VAL A 179 10.88 2.22 10.10
N LEU A 180 10.24 1.31 10.86
CA LEU A 180 9.78 1.53 12.24
C LEU A 180 10.71 0.88 13.26
N SER A 181 11.04 -0.39 13.07
CA SER A 181 11.80 -1.20 14.02
C SER A 181 13.26 -1.46 13.62
N ASP A 182 13.65 -1.14 12.38
CA ASP A 182 14.95 -1.52 11.77
C ASP A 182 15.19 -3.04 11.68
N MET A 183 14.14 -3.84 11.90
CA MET A 183 14.15 -5.30 11.79
C MET A 183 13.85 -5.78 10.37
N THR A 184 14.44 -6.90 10.00
CA THR A 184 14.10 -7.70 8.82
C THR A 184 12.93 -8.64 9.11
N LEU A 185 12.41 -9.32 8.08
CA LEU A 185 11.35 -10.31 8.27
C LEU A 185 11.80 -11.54 9.07
N ASP A 186 13.07 -11.93 8.94
CA ASP A 186 13.64 -13.11 9.59
C ASP A 186 13.92 -12.85 11.09
N GLU A 187 14.10 -11.58 11.46
CA GLU A 187 14.30 -11.15 12.86
C GLU A 187 12.98 -11.02 13.65
N LEU A 188 11.82 -11.20 13.00
CA LEU A 188 10.51 -11.19 13.66
C LEU A 188 10.10 -12.54 14.28
N GLU A 189 10.91 -13.59 14.11
CA GLU A 189 10.67 -14.93 14.69
C GLU A 189 10.78 -14.98 16.23
#